data_AF-A0A5J4J286-F1
#
_entry.id   AF-A0A5J4J286-F1
#
_cell.length_a   1.000
_cell.length_b   1.000
_cell.length_c   1.000
_cell.angle_alpha   90.00
_cell.angle_beta   90.00
_cell.angle_gamma   90.00
#
_symmetry.space_group_name_H-M   'P 1'
#
loop_
_entity.id
_entity.type
_entity.pdbx_description
1 polymer ?
#
loop_
_entity_poly.entity_id
_entity_poly.type
_entity_poly.pdbx_seq_one_letter_code
_entity_poly.pdbx_strand_id
1 'polypeptide(L)'
;MNQEERLNIIKDILLTDEREFAASIQKKIKVLENTVNEKDQLSEKISPIIDEKLSEFVKEIPNSLGPTITEALKEEIKNSQDAVVEALFPILGKMVKRCVQHEMKLLSEKINTQLNNTFSFKRFFRSKRSKNKGVNDADLIIQKQSSPKIEQIIFIEKGSGLVLAVYSKEKATDEDMVAGMLTAIKSFIEDAFKKEEQDLQYIEYDHYHIHLQNLSSYYIAVIVSGAYNVLYKDKLEDKLLEFASKIIKPEILKNKEILTKKIKVYFNNDNI
;
A
#
# COMPACT_ATOMS: atom_id res chain seq x y z
N MET A 1 -80.71 -40.78 47.71
CA MET A 1 -80.07 -39.56 47.18
C MET A 1 -80.65 -38.36 47.92
N ASN A 2 -79.80 -37.65 48.66
CA ASN A 2 -80.18 -36.47 49.43
C ASN A 2 -80.37 -35.25 48.49
N GLN A 3 -81.14 -34.24 48.90
CA GLN A 3 -81.36 -33.04 48.06
C GLN A 3 -80.05 -32.32 47.69
N GLU A 4 -79.07 -32.31 48.60
CA GLU A 4 -77.73 -31.78 48.36
C GLU A 4 -76.97 -32.52 47.23
N GLU A 5 -77.14 -33.85 47.13
CA GLU A 5 -76.46 -34.63 46.08
C GLU A 5 -77.02 -34.28 44.70
N ARG A 6 -78.34 -34.06 44.59
CA ARG A 6 -78.98 -33.63 43.33
C ARG A 6 -78.55 -32.23 42.91
N LEU A 7 -78.44 -31.31 43.88
CA LEU A 7 -78.01 -29.94 43.64
C LEU A 7 -76.55 -29.90 43.17
N ASN A 8 -75.69 -30.73 43.77
CA ASN A 8 -74.28 -30.85 43.36
C ASN A 8 -74.13 -31.42 41.95
N ILE A 9 -74.91 -32.43 41.57
CA ILE A 9 -74.90 -32.99 40.20
C ILE A 9 -75.33 -31.94 39.17
N ILE A 10 -76.39 -31.17 39.46
CA ILE A 10 -76.87 -30.11 38.57
C ILE A 10 -75.83 -28.99 38.45
N LYS A 11 -75.17 -28.61 39.56
CA LYS A 11 -74.07 -27.64 39.54
C LYS A 11 -72.90 -28.11 38.70
N ASP A 12 -72.51 -29.38 38.81
CA ASP A 12 -71.43 -29.92 37.99
C ASP A 12 -71.80 -29.89 36.52
N ILE A 13 -73.00 -30.36 36.14
CA ILE A 13 -73.45 -30.37 34.74
C ILE A 13 -73.52 -28.96 34.16
N LEU A 14 -74.08 -27.99 34.89
CA LEU A 14 -74.24 -26.61 34.39
C LEU A 14 -72.92 -25.84 34.29
N LEU A 15 -71.94 -26.16 35.15
CA LEU A 15 -70.65 -25.43 35.22
C LEU A 15 -69.52 -26.15 34.48
N THR A 16 -69.78 -27.30 33.84
CA THR A 16 -68.73 -28.07 33.15
C THR A 16 -68.13 -27.26 31.99
N ASP A 17 -68.96 -26.69 31.12
CA ASP A 17 -68.50 -25.89 29.96
C ASP A 17 -67.70 -24.66 30.39
N GLU A 18 -68.12 -23.98 31.45
CA GLU A 18 -67.42 -22.79 31.97
C GLU A 18 -66.06 -23.16 32.59
N ARG A 19 -65.99 -24.29 33.31
CA ARG A 19 -64.72 -24.80 33.87
C ARG A 19 -63.77 -25.25 32.77
N GLU A 20 -64.28 -25.91 31.72
CA GLU A 20 -63.49 -26.29 30.55
C GLU A 20 -62.97 -25.04 29.80
N PHE A 21 -63.82 -24.03 29.61
CA PHE A 21 -63.42 -22.77 29.00
C PHE A 21 -62.33 -22.06 29.83
N ALA A 22 -62.54 -21.92 31.14
CA ALA A 22 -61.57 -21.31 32.04
C ALA A 22 -60.22 -22.06 32.05
N ALA A 23 -60.26 -23.40 32.07
CA ALA A 23 -59.06 -24.24 31.98
C ALA A 23 -58.33 -24.04 30.64
N SER A 24 -59.06 -23.85 29.54
CA SER A 24 -58.47 -23.58 28.22
C SER A 24 -57.73 -22.23 28.17
N ILE A 25 -58.30 -21.20 28.81
CA ILE A 25 -57.68 -19.88 28.91
C ILE A 25 -56.44 -19.94 29.80
N GLN A 26 -56.53 -20.58 30.96
CA GLN A 26 -55.40 -20.78 31.86
C GLN A 26 -54.24 -21.51 31.15
N LYS A 27 -54.55 -22.52 30.34
CA LYS A 27 -53.56 -23.24 29.54
C LYS A 27 -52.90 -22.32 28.50
N LYS A 28 -53.68 -21.49 27.79
CA LYS A 28 -53.15 -20.53 26.81
C LYS A 28 -52.26 -19.47 27.46
N ILE A 29 -52.66 -18.94 28.62
CA ILE A 29 -51.87 -17.98 29.39
C ILE A 29 -50.54 -18.60 29.81
N LYS A 30 -50.57 -19.83 30.34
CA LYS A 30 -49.36 -20.53 30.77
C LYS A 30 -48.38 -20.81 29.63
N VAL A 31 -48.89 -21.14 28.44
CA VAL A 31 -48.06 -21.27 27.23
C VAL A 31 -47.44 -19.93 26.84
N LEU A 32 -48.22 -18.84 26.87
CA LEU A 32 -47.72 -17.51 26.54
C LEU A 32 -46.67 -17.03 27.55
N GLU A 33 -46.89 -17.23 28.85
CA GLU A 33 -45.93 -16.93 29.91
C GLU A 33 -44.62 -17.70 29.70
N ASN A 34 -44.69 -19.00 29.40
CA ASN A 34 -43.49 -19.79 29.11
C ASN A 34 -42.76 -19.25 27.87
N THR A 35 -43.49 -18.91 26.80
CA THR A 35 -42.88 -18.37 25.58
C THR A 35 -42.22 -16.99 25.79
N VAL A 36 -42.76 -16.15 26.66
CA VAL A 36 -42.21 -14.82 26.94
C VAL A 36 -41.09 -14.86 27.98
N ASN A 37 -41.21 -15.70 29.01
CA ASN A 37 -40.25 -15.76 30.13
C ASN A 37 -39.06 -16.69 29.84
N GLU A 38 -39.21 -17.67 28.94
CA GLU A 38 -38.10 -18.51 28.50
C GLU A 38 -37.40 -17.90 27.30
N LYS A 39 -36.13 -17.52 27.50
CA LYS A 39 -35.29 -16.88 26.49
C LYS A 39 -35.27 -17.64 25.16
N ASP A 40 -35.17 -18.97 25.19
CA ASP A 40 -35.05 -19.78 23.97
C ASP A 40 -36.35 -19.76 23.15
N GLN A 41 -37.50 -19.88 23.82
CA GLN A 41 -38.81 -19.81 23.17
C GLN A 41 -39.10 -18.41 22.60
N LEU A 42 -38.74 -17.37 23.36
CA LEU A 42 -38.87 -15.99 22.90
C LEU A 42 -37.97 -15.71 21.70
N SER A 43 -36.73 -16.18 21.77
CA SER A 43 -35.75 -16.03 20.70
C SER A 43 -36.24 -16.68 19.41
N GLU A 44 -36.84 -17.87 19.47
CA GLU A 44 -37.41 -18.53 18.28
C GLU A 44 -38.47 -17.67 17.56
N LYS A 45 -39.26 -16.90 18.32
CA LYS A 45 -40.29 -16.02 17.75
C LYS A 45 -39.76 -14.67 17.28
N ILE A 46 -38.75 -14.12 17.96
CA ILE A 46 -38.24 -12.77 17.69
C ILE A 46 -37.11 -12.78 16.65
N SER A 47 -36.27 -13.81 16.62
CA SER A 47 -35.12 -13.91 15.69
C SER A 47 -35.50 -13.61 14.23
N PRO A 48 -36.55 -14.21 13.63
CA PRO A 48 -36.89 -13.93 12.23
C PRO A 48 -37.24 -12.45 11.99
N ILE A 49 -37.84 -11.77 12.98
CA ILE A 49 -38.18 -10.34 12.89
C ILE A 49 -36.92 -9.49 12.95
N ILE A 50 -35.97 -9.85 13.83
CA ILE A 50 -34.69 -9.17 13.96
C ILE A 50 -33.83 -9.39 12.71
N ASP A 51 -33.80 -10.61 12.16
CA ASP A 51 -33.06 -10.95 10.95
C ASP A 51 -33.60 -10.17 9.74
N GLU A 52 -34.93 -10.03 9.63
CA GLU A 52 -35.56 -9.18 8.61
C GLU A 52 -35.16 -7.71 8.79
N LYS A 53 -35.23 -7.19 10.02
CA LYS A 53 -34.85 -5.80 10.32
C LYS A 53 -33.37 -5.51 10.11
N LEU A 54 -32.49 -6.45 10.44
CA LEU A 54 -31.06 -6.35 10.17
C LEU A 54 -30.79 -6.38 8.66
N SER A 55 -31.49 -7.25 7.93
CA SER A 55 -31.37 -7.32 6.47
C SER A 55 -31.82 -6.03 5.78
N GLU A 56 -32.89 -5.40 6.29
CA GLU A 56 -33.36 -4.09 5.84
C GLU A 56 -32.34 -3.00 6.18
N PHE A 57 -31.86 -2.95 7.43
CA PHE A 57 -30.85 -2.00 7.87
C PHE A 57 -29.58 -2.08 7.02
N VAL A 58 -29.06 -3.28 6.74
CA VAL A 58 -27.88 -3.47 5.89
C VAL A 58 -28.07 -2.88 4.49
N LYS A 59 -29.29 -2.94 3.93
CA LYS A 59 -29.60 -2.32 2.63
C LYS A 59 -29.66 -0.79 2.72
N GLU A 60 -30.01 -0.24 3.88
CA GLU A 60 -30.10 1.21 4.11
C GLU A 60 -28.74 1.84 4.47
N ILE A 61 -27.78 1.08 5.00
CA ILE A 61 -26.44 1.57 5.40
C ILE A 61 -25.80 2.49 4.34
N PRO A 62 -25.74 2.13 3.04
CA PRO A 62 -25.13 2.99 2.03
C PRO A 62 -25.79 4.38 1.92
N ASN A 63 -27.09 4.48 2.19
CA ASN A 63 -27.85 5.72 2.08
C ASN A 63 -27.86 6.51 3.40
N SER A 64 -27.94 5.83 4.54
CA SER A 64 -28.04 6.46 5.86
C SER A 64 -26.67 6.82 6.44
N LEU A 65 -25.74 5.87 6.43
CA LEU A 65 -24.40 6.02 7.01
C LEU A 65 -23.34 6.36 5.97
N GLY A 66 -23.57 6.05 4.69
CA GLY A 66 -22.62 6.33 3.61
C GLY A 66 -22.12 7.78 3.56
N PRO A 67 -23.00 8.80 3.63
CA PRO A 67 -22.58 10.21 3.67
C PRO A 67 -21.69 10.52 4.89
N THR A 68 -22.09 10.07 6.07
CA THR A 68 -21.35 10.27 7.33
C THR A 68 -19.99 9.59 7.30
N ILE A 69 -19.91 8.35 6.81
CA ILE A 69 -18.64 7.61 6.63
C ILE A 69 -17.75 8.35 5.63
N THR A 70 -18.32 8.84 4.53
CA THR A 70 -17.56 9.58 3.51
C THR A 70 -17.00 10.89 4.06
N GLU A 71 -17.79 11.61 4.86
CA GLU A 71 -17.37 12.84 5.51
C GLU A 71 -16.26 12.58 6.52
N ALA A 72 -16.42 11.58 7.38
CA ALA A 72 -15.39 11.15 8.32
C ALA A 72 -14.08 10.75 7.61
N LEU A 73 -14.16 10.01 6.51
CA LEU A 73 -12.98 9.64 5.71
C LEU A 73 -12.31 10.86 5.07
N LYS A 74 -13.10 11.83 4.56
CA LYS A 74 -12.54 13.07 4.01
C LYS A 74 -11.80 13.89 5.07
N GLU A 75 -12.38 13.98 6.26
CA GLU A 75 -11.75 14.67 7.39
C GLU A 75 -10.47 13.96 7.82
N GLU A 76 -10.49 12.63 7.91
CA GLU A 76 -9.31 11.83 8.24
C GLU A 76 -8.18 11.98 7.20
N ILE A 77 -8.51 11.96 5.90
CA ILE A 77 -7.51 12.22 4.84
C ILE A 77 -6.93 13.63 4.96
N LYS A 78 -7.76 14.62 5.30
CA LYS A 78 -7.32 16.01 5.49
C LYS A 78 -6.40 16.16 6.70
N ASN A 79 -6.68 15.45 7.78
CA ASN A 79 -5.91 15.52 9.03
C ASN A 79 -4.65 14.65 8.99
N SER A 80 -4.66 13.56 8.22
CA SER A 80 -3.58 12.57 8.12
C SER A 80 -2.88 12.59 6.75
N GLN A 81 -2.64 13.80 6.20
CA GLN A 81 -2.07 13.98 4.86
C GLN A 81 -0.73 13.25 4.67
N ASP A 82 0.19 13.34 5.64
CA ASP A 82 1.52 12.74 5.51
C ASP A 82 1.45 11.21 5.37
N ALA A 83 0.61 10.55 6.17
CA ALA A 83 0.44 9.10 6.12
C ALA A 83 -0.21 8.64 4.82
N VAL A 84 -1.20 9.40 4.32
CA VAL A 84 -1.85 9.12 3.03
C VAL A 84 -0.87 9.31 1.88
N VAL A 85 -0.10 10.40 1.90
CA VAL A 85 0.93 10.68 0.88
C VAL A 85 2.00 9.59 0.90
N GLU A 86 2.51 9.20 2.07
CA GLU A 86 3.52 8.15 2.21
C GLU A 86 3.06 6.81 1.61
N ALA A 87 1.80 6.43 1.83
CA ALA A 87 1.23 5.22 1.27
C ALA A 87 1.02 5.29 -0.25
N LEU A 88 0.65 6.46 -0.77
CA LEU A 88 0.33 6.65 -2.19
C LEU A 88 1.56 6.96 -3.06
N PHE A 89 2.61 7.56 -2.50
CA PHE A 89 3.79 8.01 -3.25
C PHE A 89 4.43 6.91 -4.11
N PRO A 90 4.63 5.66 -3.63
CA PRO A 90 5.18 4.60 -4.46
C PRO A 90 4.29 4.22 -5.65
N ILE A 91 2.97 4.32 -5.49
CA ILE A 91 1.99 4.03 -6.55
C ILE A 91 2.03 5.13 -7.60
N LEU A 92 2.05 6.38 -7.15
CA LEU A 92 2.18 7.55 -8.03
C LEU A 92 3.50 7.53 -8.79
N GLY A 93 4.62 7.23 -8.12
CA GLY A 93 5.93 7.09 -8.76
C GLY A 93 5.94 6.04 -9.88
N LYS A 94 5.36 4.85 -9.63
CA LYS A 94 5.20 3.81 -10.67
C LYS A 94 4.32 4.26 -11.83
N MET A 95 3.26 5.02 -11.54
CA MET A 95 2.33 5.53 -12.56
C MET A 95 3.02 6.58 -13.45
N VAL A 96 3.71 7.54 -12.84
CA VAL A 96 4.49 8.57 -13.54
C VAL A 96 5.55 7.89 -14.41
N LYS A 97 6.30 6.93 -13.87
CA LYS A 97 7.30 6.16 -14.63
C LYS A 97 6.70 5.48 -15.86
N ARG A 98 5.56 4.79 -15.72
CA ARG A 98 4.86 4.15 -16.85
C ARG A 98 4.43 5.16 -17.90
N CYS A 99 3.93 6.32 -17.48
CA CYS A 99 3.54 7.40 -18.38
C CYS A 99 4.75 7.91 -19.18
N VAL A 100 5.88 8.20 -18.50
CA VAL A 100 7.13 8.63 -19.15
C VAL A 100 7.65 7.57 -20.12
N GLN A 101 7.66 6.29 -19.71
CA GLN A 101 8.09 5.19 -20.58
C GLN A 101 7.21 5.06 -21.83
N HIS A 102 5.90 5.23 -21.68
CA HIS A 102 4.96 5.22 -22.80
C HIS A 102 5.22 6.38 -23.76
N GLU A 103 5.39 7.61 -23.25
CA GLU A 103 5.70 8.77 -24.08
C GLU A 103 7.05 8.64 -24.80
N MET A 104 8.07 8.08 -24.14
CA MET A 104 9.37 7.80 -24.77
C MET A 104 9.25 6.74 -25.87
N LYS A 105 8.40 5.74 -25.68
CA LYS A 105 8.09 4.74 -26.71
C LYS A 105 7.41 5.39 -27.92
N LEU A 106 6.41 6.23 -27.71
CA LEU A 106 5.74 6.98 -28.78
C LEU A 106 6.70 7.92 -29.50
N LEU A 107 7.61 8.58 -28.77
CA LEU A 107 8.65 9.42 -29.37
C LEU A 107 9.59 8.60 -30.25
N SER A 108 10.04 7.42 -29.77
CA SER A 108 10.87 6.50 -30.55
C SER A 108 10.16 6.00 -31.81
N GLU A 109 8.87 5.65 -31.71
CA GLU A 109 8.04 5.27 -32.85
C GLU A 109 7.90 6.42 -33.87
N LYS A 110 7.71 7.67 -33.40
CA LYS A 110 7.69 8.86 -34.26
C LYS A 110 9.04 9.12 -34.94
N ILE A 111 10.14 8.97 -34.22
CA ILE A 111 11.50 9.11 -34.79
C ILE A 111 11.74 8.03 -35.84
N ASN A 112 11.43 6.76 -35.53
CA ASN A 112 11.61 5.65 -36.46
C ASN A 112 10.75 5.79 -37.72
N THR A 113 9.50 6.27 -37.60
CA THR A 113 8.63 6.52 -38.75
C THR A 113 9.10 7.70 -39.60
N GLN A 114 9.57 8.80 -38.98
CA GLN A 114 10.16 9.94 -39.71
C GLN A 114 11.50 9.60 -40.36
N LEU A 115 12.35 8.82 -39.69
CA LEU A 115 13.59 8.30 -40.27
C LEU A 115 13.29 7.33 -41.41
N ASN A 116 12.35 6.39 -41.27
CA ASN A 116 11.97 5.49 -42.36
C ASN A 116 11.37 6.23 -43.56
N ASN A 117 10.65 7.34 -43.34
CA ASN A 117 10.07 8.15 -44.41
C ASN A 117 11.09 9.09 -45.08
N THR A 118 12.15 9.51 -44.38
CA THR A 118 13.19 10.42 -44.90
C THR A 118 14.41 9.65 -45.44
N PHE A 119 14.64 8.43 -44.94
CA PHE A 119 15.74 7.56 -45.32
C PHE A 119 15.23 6.33 -46.08
N SER A 120 14.90 6.55 -47.36
CA SER A 120 15.04 5.53 -48.42
C SER A 120 16.53 5.20 -48.65
N PHE A 121 17.27 4.90 -47.58
CA PHE A 121 18.73 4.73 -47.56
C PHE A 121 19.14 3.31 -47.98
N LYS A 122 18.48 2.84 -49.05
CA LYS A 122 18.88 1.73 -49.89
C LYS A 122 20.22 1.98 -50.62
N ARG A 123 20.99 3.02 -50.24
CA ARG A 123 22.19 3.49 -50.95
C ARG A 123 23.46 3.64 -50.11
N PHE A 124 23.42 3.61 -48.78
CA PHE A 124 24.62 3.86 -47.96
C PHE A 124 25.25 2.62 -47.33
N PHE A 125 24.49 1.55 -47.07
CA PHE A 125 25.05 0.33 -46.46
C PHE A 125 25.75 -0.63 -47.45
N ARG A 126 26.02 -0.18 -48.69
CA ARG A 126 26.90 -0.89 -49.62
C ARG A 126 28.37 -0.56 -49.35
N SER A 127 28.81 -0.82 -48.12
CA SER A 127 30.20 -0.78 -47.62
C SER A 127 30.06 -0.94 -46.11
N LYS A 128 30.08 -2.13 -45.52
CA LYS A 128 31.26 -2.98 -45.39
C LYS A 128 30.79 -4.40 -45.11
N ARG A 129 30.92 -5.27 -46.12
CA ARG A 129 31.03 -6.70 -45.89
C ARG A 129 32.43 -6.95 -45.33
N SER A 130 32.54 -7.12 -44.02
CA SER A 130 33.54 -8.04 -43.47
C SER A 130 32.84 -8.95 -42.50
N LYS A 131 32.97 -10.24 -42.78
CA LYS A 131 32.44 -11.34 -42.00
C LYS A 131 33.33 -11.53 -40.78
N ASN A 132 32.74 -11.45 -39.58
CA ASN A 132 32.80 -12.48 -38.53
C ASN A 132 32.52 -11.85 -37.16
N LYS A 133 31.59 -12.48 -36.44
CA LYS A 133 31.10 -12.17 -35.09
C LYS A 133 30.28 -10.88 -34.98
N GLY A 134 28.96 -11.07 -35.03
CA GLY A 134 27.99 -10.09 -34.59
C GLY A 134 28.06 -9.91 -33.08
N VAL A 135 28.90 -8.97 -32.65
CA VAL A 135 28.75 -8.29 -31.38
C VAL A 135 28.89 -6.81 -31.71
N ASN A 136 27.87 -6.03 -31.34
CA ASN A 136 27.87 -4.59 -31.50
C ASN A 136 29.06 -4.03 -30.71
N ASP A 137 29.96 -3.26 -31.33
CA ASP A 137 31.14 -2.70 -30.64
C ASP A 137 30.75 -1.83 -29.43
N ALA A 138 29.51 -1.31 -29.40
CA ALA A 138 28.94 -0.64 -28.23
C ALA A 138 28.74 -1.57 -27.01
N ASP A 139 28.46 -2.85 -27.22
CA ASP A 139 28.29 -3.84 -26.14
C ASP A 139 29.64 -4.31 -25.57
N LEU A 140 30.73 -4.22 -26.34
CA LEU A 140 32.09 -4.61 -25.93
C LEU A 140 32.81 -3.54 -25.09
N ILE A 141 32.45 -2.26 -25.25
CA ILE A 141 33.03 -1.18 -24.42
C ILE A 141 32.49 -1.25 -22.98
N ILE A 142 31.29 -1.81 -22.79
CA ILE A 142 30.63 -1.96 -21.47
C ILE A 142 31.30 -3.03 -20.59
N GLN A 143 31.99 -4.02 -21.16
CA GLN A 143 32.58 -5.15 -20.42
C GLN A 143 33.87 -4.83 -19.65
N LYS A 144 34.42 -3.62 -19.76
CA LYS A 144 35.66 -3.23 -19.05
C LYS A 144 35.44 -2.42 -17.77
N GLN A 145 34.19 -2.07 -17.46
CA GLN A 145 33.86 -1.32 -16.27
C GLN A 145 33.41 -2.31 -15.17
N SER A 146 33.93 -2.17 -13.95
CA SER A 146 33.61 -3.06 -12.84
C SER A 146 32.09 -3.17 -12.65
N SER A 147 31.57 -4.37 -12.40
CA SER A 147 30.13 -4.56 -12.21
C SER A 147 29.63 -3.66 -11.07
N PRO A 148 28.49 -2.97 -11.22
CA PRO A 148 28.00 -2.06 -10.21
C PRO A 148 27.72 -2.80 -8.90
N LYS A 149 28.21 -2.27 -7.78
CA LYS A 149 28.02 -2.84 -6.44
C LYS A 149 27.43 -1.79 -5.52
N ILE A 150 26.35 -2.16 -4.83
CA ILE A 150 25.84 -1.36 -3.72
C ILE A 150 26.80 -1.52 -2.55
N GLU A 151 27.38 -0.40 -2.13
CA GLU A 151 28.27 -0.33 -0.97
C GLU A 151 27.45 -0.05 0.30
N GLN A 152 26.54 0.92 0.20
CA GLN A 152 25.75 1.38 1.34
C GLN A 152 24.39 1.94 0.90
N ILE A 153 23.38 1.75 1.75
CA ILE A 153 22.03 2.33 1.63
C ILE A 153 21.70 3.00 2.96
N ILE A 154 21.39 4.30 2.93
CA ILE A 154 21.08 5.11 4.11
C ILE A 154 19.68 5.71 3.94
N PHE A 155 18.82 5.54 4.94
CA PHE A 155 17.52 6.19 5.03
C PHE A 155 17.66 7.42 5.92
N ILE A 156 17.38 8.60 5.38
CA ILE A 156 17.66 9.88 6.03
C ILE A 156 16.39 10.71 6.11
N GLU A 157 16.02 11.15 7.30
CA GLU A 157 14.86 12.02 7.52
C GLU A 157 15.06 13.37 6.82
N LYS A 158 14.04 13.84 6.10
CA LYS A 158 14.09 15.15 5.43
C LYS A 158 14.10 16.28 6.46
N GLY A 159 14.90 17.30 6.20
CA GLY A 159 15.04 18.47 7.08
C GLY A 159 16.05 18.27 8.20
N SER A 160 15.88 17.25 9.05
CA SER A 160 16.78 17.02 10.20
C SER A 160 18.12 16.37 9.82
N GLY A 161 18.14 15.56 8.75
CA GLY A 161 19.30 14.76 8.37
C GLY A 161 19.53 13.53 9.26
N LEU A 162 18.56 13.17 10.11
CA LEU A 162 18.68 12.04 11.03
C LEU A 162 18.66 10.70 10.29
N VAL A 163 19.60 9.81 10.66
CA VAL A 163 19.71 8.47 10.09
C VAL A 163 18.64 7.54 10.68
N LEU A 164 17.64 7.23 9.86
CA LEU A 164 16.54 6.34 10.20
C LEU A 164 16.95 4.86 10.16
N ALA A 165 17.75 4.46 9.18
CA ALA A 165 18.28 3.11 9.05
C ALA A 165 19.43 3.05 8.06
N VAL A 166 20.30 2.05 8.22
CA VAL A 166 21.46 1.87 7.35
C VAL A 166 21.66 0.41 7.02
N TYR A 167 22.05 0.16 5.78
CA TYR A 167 22.62 -1.09 5.33
C TYR A 167 23.97 -0.80 4.72
N SER A 168 25.01 -1.40 5.28
CA SER A 168 26.36 -1.36 4.72
C SER A 168 26.94 -2.76 4.70
N LYS A 169 27.70 -3.10 3.65
CA LYS A 169 28.45 -4.36 3.58
C LYS A 169 29.76 -4.28 4.34
N GLU A 170 30.37 -3.10 4.39
CA GLU A 170 31.63 -2.84 5.09
C GLU A 170 31.42 -1.77 6.16
N LYS A 171 32.06 -1.96 7.32
CA LYS A 171 31.85 -1.14 8.53
C LYS A 171 32.74 0.11 8.55
N ALA A 172 32.99 0.70 7.38
CA ALA A 172 34.12 1.62 7.19
C ALA A 172 33.76 3.12 7.31
N THR A 173 32.49 3.50 7.21
CA THR A 173 32.09 4.92 7.15
C THR A 173 31.11 5.27 8.26
N ASP A 174 31.34 6.40 8.93
CA ASP A 174 30.40 6.96 9.90
C ASP A 174 29.13 7.43 9.17
N GLU A 175 28.05 6.68 9.38
CA GLU A 175 26.79 6.81 8.66
C GLU A 175 26.09 8.14 9.00
N ASP A 176 26.23 8.60 10.24
CA ASP A 176 25.66 9.85 10.71
C ASP A 176 26.40 11.04 10.08
N MET A 177 27.73 10.94 9.92
CA MET A 177 28.50 11.94 9.18
C MET A 177 28.13 12.01 7.70
N VAL A 178 27.99 10.87 7.02
CA VAL A 178 27.59 10.82 5.61
C VAL A 178 26.19 11.40 5.42
N ALA A 179 25.25 11.05 6.30
CA ALA A 179 23.91 11.59 6.24
C ALA A 179 23.89 13.11 6.43
N GLY A 180 24.60 13.62 7.45
CA GLY A 180 24.74 15.05 7.69
C GLY A 180 25.36 15.79 6.50
N MET A 181 26.40 15.21 5.88
CA MET A 181 27.01 15.76 4.66
C MET A 181 26.00 15.81 3.50
N LEU A 182 25.27 14.73 3.24
CA LEU A 182 24.29 14.66 2.15
C LEU A 182 23.13 15.63 2.37
N THR A 183 22.65 15.77 3.61
CA THR A 183 21.62 16.76 3.94
C THR A 183 22.13 18.17 3.71
N ALA A 184 23.36 18.49 4.15
CA ALA A 184 23.95 19.80 3.94
C ALA A 184 24.13 20.14 2.45
N ILE A 185 24.62 19.19 1.63
CA ILE A 185 24.75 19.37 0.19
C ILE A 185 23.38 19.60 -0.46
N LYS A 186 22.39 18.78 -0.09
CA LYS A 186 21.02 18.88 -0.60
C LYS A 186 20.41 20.26 -0.29
N SER A 187 20.45 20.68 0.99
CA SER A 187 19.94 21.98 1.42
C SER A 187 20.66 23.14 0.72
N PHE A 188 21.98 23.08 0.62
CA PHE A 188 22.76 24.13 -0.05
C PHE A 188 22.38 24.30 -1.52
N ILE A 189 22.19 23.19 -2.24
CA ILE A 189 21.79 23.22 -3.65
C ILE A 189 20.36 23.76 -3.79
N GLU A 190 19.42 23.29 -2.96
CA GLU A 190 18.03 23.75 -2.97
C GLU A 190 17.93 25.26 -2.69
N ASP A 191 18.67 25.75 -1.70
CA ASP A 191 18.76 27.17 -1.34
C ASP A 191 19.38 28.02 -2.47
N ALA A 192 20.42 27.49 -3.14
CA ALA A 192 21.12 28.20 -4.21
C ALA A 192 20.26 28.37 -5.46
N PHE A 193 19.41 27.38 -5.79
CA PHE A 193 18.61 27.38 -7.01
C PHE A 193 17.20 27.95 -6.85
N LYS A 194 16.72 28.23 -5.62
CA LYS A 194 15.44 28.91 -5.31
C LYS A 194 14.22 28.41 -6.12
N LYS A 195 14.21 27.13 -6.49
CA LYS A 195 13.11 26.48 -7.21
C LYS A 195 12.66 25.29 -6.39
N GLU A 196 11.45 25.38 -5.85
CA GLU A 196 10.84 24.40 -4.95
C GLU A 196 10.61 23.01 -5.59
N GLU A 197 10.79 22.88 -6.91
CA GLU A 197 10.49 21.65 -7.66
C GLU A 197 11.71 20.87 -8.15
N GLN A 198 12.94 21.27 -7.77
CA GLN A 198 14.15 20.57 -8.19
C GLN A 198 14.87 19.92 -7.01
N ASP A 199 14.80 18.60 -6.97
CA ASP A 199 15.43 17.76 -5.96
C ASP A 199 16.80 17.25 -6.46
N LEU A 200 17.81 17.23 -5.58
CA LEU A 200 19.07 16.55 -5.86
C LEU A 200 18.85 15.04 -5.90
N GLN A 201 19.09 14.42 -7.07
CA GLN A 201 18.83 12.98 -7.31
C GLN A 201 20.09 12.14 -7.51
N TYR A 202 21.21 12.77 -7.84
CA TYR A 202 22.43 12.06 -8.20
C TYR A 202 23.67 12.91 -7.93
N ILE A 203 24.67 12.31 -7.28
CA ILE A 203 25.99 12.88 -7.04
C ILE A 203 27.02 11.88 -7.54
N GLU A 204 27.99 12.34 -8.31
CA GLU A 204 29.10 11.54 -8.80
C GLU A 204 30.39 12.00 -8.12
N TYR A 205 31.14 11.05 -7.56
CA TYR A 205 32.41 11.28 -6.92
C TYR A 205 33.39 10.17 -7.29
N ASP A 206 34.26 10.46 -8.26
CA ASP A 206 35.28 9.52 -8.77
C ASP A 206 34.65 8.19 -9.24
N HIS A 207 34.91 7.06 -8.56
CA HIS A 207 34.34 5.76 -8.90
C HIS A 207 33.04 5.43 -8.15
N TYR A 208 32.53 6.37 -7.35
CA TYR A 208 31.32 6.24 -6.55
C TYR A 208 30.19 7.10 -7.09
N HIS A 209 29.00 6.53 -7.04
CA HIS A 209 27.75 7.10 -7.50
C HIS A 209 26.78 7.10 -6.33
N ILE A 210 26.33 8.29 -5.92
CA ILE A 210 25.32 8.43 -4.87
C ILE A 210 24.00 8.76 -5.53
N HIS A 211 23.10 7.79 -5.53
CA HIS A 211 21.74 7.97 -6.01
C HIS A 211 20.83 8.36 -4.84
N LEU A 212 20.10 9.46 -4.99
CA LEU A 212 19.20 10.02 -3.99
C LEU A 212 17.76 9.85 -4.45
N GLN A 213 17.04 8.93 -3.82
CA GLN A 213 15.62 8.73 -4.06
C GLN A 213 14.82 9.50 -3.02
N ASN A 214 14.17 10.57 -3.43
CA ASN A 214 13.30 11.37 -2.55
C ASN A 214 11.94 10.69 -2.35
N LEU A 215 11.48 10.65 -1.09
CA LEU A 215 10.12 10.29 -0.67
C LEU A 215 9.51 11.44 0.16
N SER A 216 8.31 11.27 0.72
CA SER A 216 7.59 12.36 1.40
C SER A 216 8.30 12.89 2.64
N SER A 217 8.63 12.03 3.60
CA SER A 217 9.20 12.39 4.91
C SER A 217 10.70 12.08 5.06
N TYR A 218 11.27 11.29 4.15
CA TYR A 218 12.67 10.89 4.15
C TYR A 218 13.18 10.73 2.72
N TYR A 219 14.48 10.55 2.55
CA TYR A 219 15.09 10.18 1.28
C TYR A 219 16.06 9.01 1.50
N ILE A 220 16.30 8.25 0.43
CA ILE A 220 17.19 7.09 0.45
C ILE A 220 18.43 7.46 -0.35
N ALA A 221 19.59 7.41 0.30
CA ALA A 221 20.89 7.53 -0.35
C ALA A 221 21.46 6.14 -0.61
N VAL A 222 21.69 5.80 -1.87
CA VAL A 222 22.34 4.56 -2.29
C VAL A 222 23.70 4.89 -2.86
N ILE A 223 24.76 4.43 -2.19
CA ILE A 223 26.14 4.53 -2.66
C ILE A 223 26.46 3.28 -3.47
N VAL A 224 26.80 3.48 -4.74
CA VAL A 224 27.13 2.46 -5.71
C VAL A 224 28.56 2.69 -6.22
N SER A 225 29.39 1.65 -6.23
CA SER A 225 30.70 1.67 -6.89
C SER A 225 30.63 0.98 -8.26
N GLY A 226 31.47 1.40 -9.21
CA GLY A 226 31.58 0.75 -10.53
C GLY A 226 30.60 1.27 -11.57
N ALA A 227 30.25 0.46 -12.58
CA ALA A 227 29.55 0.90 -13.79
C ALA A 227 28.05 1.24 -13.53
N TYR A 228 27.76 2.47 -13.09
CA TYR A 228 26.41 2.96 -12.88
C TYR A 228 25.79 3.48 -14.20
N ASN A 229 25.10 2.60 -14.93
CA ASN A 229 24.42 2.94 -16.19
C ASN A 229 22.91 3.16 -16.00
N VAL A 230 22.25 3.70 -17.02
CA VAL A 230 20.81 4.01 -17.00
C VAL A 230 19.96 2.76 -16.69
N LEU A 231 20.33 1.60 -17.23
CA LEU A 231 19.61 0.35 -16.98
C LEU A 231 19.68 -0.08 -15.51
N TYR A 232 20.85 0.06 -14.89
CA TYR A 232 21.04 -0.25 -13.47
C TYR A 232 20.33 0.76 -12.58
N LYS A 233 20.39 2.06 -12.93
CA LYS A 233 19.64 3.12 -12.26
C LYS A 233 18.14 2.80 -12.25
N ASP A 234 17.56 2.48 -13.40
CA ASP A 234 16.13 2.19 -13.51
C ASP A 234 15.70 0.99 -12.64
N LYS A 235 16.50 -0.07 -12.62
CA LYS A 235 16.26 -1.26 -11.80
C LYS A 235 16.42 -0.97 -10.30
N LEU A 236 17.41 -0.14 -9.94
CA LEU A 236 17.64 0.29 -8.55
C LEU A 236 16.42 1.09 -8.05
N GLU A 237 15.95 2.07 -8.82
CA GLU A 237 14.77 2.87 -8.50
C GLU A 237 13.52 1.99 -8.31
N ASP A 238 13.29 1.02 -9.20
CA ASP A 238 12.15 0.09 -9.08
C ASP A 238 12.21 -0.72 -7.79
N LYS A 239 13.40 -1.22 -7.44
CA LYS A 239 13.62 -2.00 -6.22
C LYS A 239 13.45 -1.17 -4.95
N LEU A 240 13.89 0.10 -4.96
CA LEU A 240 13.69 1.05 -3.86
C LEU A 240 12.20 1.38 -3.67
N LEU A 241 11.47 1.64 -4.76
CA LEU A 241 10.03 1.90 -4.72
C LEU A 241 9.24 0.67 -4.28
N GLU A 242 9.63 -0.53 -4.71
CA GLU A 242 9.03 -1.77 -4.25
C GLU A 242 9.25 -1.99 -2.74
N PHE A 243 10.49 -1.79 -2.27
CA PHE A 243 10.82 -1.82 -0.84
C PHE A 243 9.95 -0.85 -0.04
N ALA A 244 9.86 0.40 -0.49
CA ALA A 244 9.04 1.42 0.18
C ALA A 244 7.57 0.99 0.26
N SER A 245 7.00 0.49 -0.84
CA SER A 245 5.59 0.06 -0.88
C SER A 245 5.26 -1.16 0.01
N LYS A 246 6.22 -2.07 0.23
CA LYS A 246 5.98 -3.33 0.95
C LYS A 246 6.28 -3.25 2.44
N ILE A 247 7.24 -2.42 2.83
CA ILE A 247 7.86 -2.51 4.17
C ILE A 247 7.62 -1.25 5.00
N ILE A 248 7.35 -0.12 4.37
CA ILE A 248 7.31 1.17 5.07
C ILE A 248 5.86 1.49 5.41
N LYS A 249 5.48 1.10 6.62
CA LYS A 249 4.33 1.66 7.34
C LYS A 249 4.88 2.77 8.26
N PRO A 250 4.11 3.83 8.58
CA PRO A 250 4.58 4.93 9.44
C PRO A 250 5.16 4.47 10.80
N GLU A 251 4.65 3.35 11.33
CA GLU A 251 5.10 2.73 12.57
C GLU A 251 6.52 2.13 12.49
N ILE A 252 6.96 1.68 11.31
CA ILE A 252 8.24 0.99 11.11
C ILE A 252 9.38 2.01 10.90
N LEU A 253 9.08 3.21 10.40
CA LEU A 253 10.06 4.29 10.22
C LEU A 253 10.68 4.76 11.55
N LYS A 254 9.94 4.63 12.66
CA LYS A 254 10.40 5.05 13.99
C LYS A 254 11.34 4.05 14.66
N ASN A 255 11.50 2.84 14.11
CA ASN A 255 12.32 1.79 14.71
C ASN A 255 13.52 1.42 13.82
N LYS A 256 14.66 2.06 14.09
CA LYS A 256 15.93 1.89 13.38
C LYS A 256 16.38 0.43 13.29
N GLU A 257 16.22 -0.36 14.35
CA GLU A 257 16.66 -1.77 14.36
C GLU A 257 15.81 -2.67 13.45
N ILE A 258 14.49 -2.51 13.49
CA ILE A 258 13.56 -3.31 12.68
C ILE A 258 13.73 -2.96 11.21
N LEU A 259 13.84 -1.67 10.89
CA LEU A 259 14.01 -1.19 9.53
C LEU A 259 15.35 -1.68 8.94
N THR A 260 16.45 -1.55 9.70
CA THR A 260 17.79 -2.05 9.31
C THR A 260 17.79 -3.55 9.02
N LYS A 261 17.14 -4.37 9.86
CA LYS A 261 17.00 -5.82 9.61
C LYS A 261 16.24 -6.12 8.33
N LYS A 262 15.14 -5.41 8.06
CA LYS A 262 14.34 -5.61 6.84
C LYS A 262 15.08 -5.17 5.56
N ILE A 263 15.82 -4.07 5.61
CA ILE A 263 16.68 -3.63 4.50
C ILE A 263 17.72 -4.71 4.21
N LYS A 264 18.41 -5.21 5.25
CA LYS A 264 19.41 -6.26 5.10
C LYS A 264 18.85 -7.50 4.41
N VAL A 265 17.65 -7.96 4.79
CA VAL A 265 17.00 -9.13 4.13
C VAL A 265 16.66 -8.85 2.67
N TYR A 266 16.16 -7.65 2.36
CA TYR A 266 15.69 -7.31 1.02
C TYR A 266 16.81 -7.04 0.02
N PHE A 267 17.92 -6.45 0.48
CA PHE A 267 19.06 -6.05 -0.38
C PHE A 267 20.26 -7.00 -0.32
N ASN A 268 20.28 -8.03 0.55
CA ASN A 268 21.43 -8.93 0.72
C ASN A 268 21.88 -9.70 -0.53
N ASN A 269 21.03 -9.80 -1.57
CA ASN A 269 21.28 -10.69 -2.70
C ASN A 269 21.91 -10.02 -3.92
N ASP A 270 22.27 -8.72 -3.90
CA ASP A 270 22.95 -7.96 -4.98
C ASP A 270 22.35 -8.04 -6.40
N ASN A 271 21.31 -8.83 -6.61
CA ASN A 271 20.63 -8.97 -7.88
C ASN A 271 19.69 -7.78 -8.04
N ILE A 272 20.17 -6.80 -8.80
CA ILE A 272 19.41 -5.73 -9.44
C ILE A 272 19.28 -6.08 -10.93
#